data_AF-A0A2G1LSQ2-F1
#
_entry.id   AF-A0A2G1LSQ2-F1
#
_cell.length_a   1.000
_cell.length_b   1.000
_cell.length_c   1.000
_cell.angle_alpha   90.00
_cell.angle_beta   90.00
_cell.angle_gamma   90.00
#
_symmetry.space_group_name_H-M   'P 1'
#
loop_
_entity.id
_entity.type
_entity.pdbx_description
1 polymer ?
#
loop_
_entity_poly.entity_id
_entity_poly.type
_entity_poly.pdbx_seq_one_letter_code
_entity_poly.pdbx_strand_id
1 'polypeptide(L)' 'MKHFVPEASSRPEFGRWLLSQMKREDAIGELAKAARRDPKFPINGAVKDVASRLNKLDADPDMHCALDDAELEWLAY' A
#
# COMPACT_ATOMS: atom_id res chain seq x y z
N MET A 1 -34.52 21.04 -6.87
CA MET A 1 -33.81 20.23 -5.84
C MET A 1 -32.37 20.10 -6.30
N LYS A 2 -31.40 20.51 -5.47
CA LYS A 2 -29.98 20.34 -5.80
C LYS A 2 -29.65 18.86 -5.61
N HIS A 3 -29.29 18.17 -6.68
CA HIS A 3 -28.80 16.79 -6.59
C HIS A 3 -27.48 16.82 -5.83
N PHE A 4 -27.46 16.25 -4.63
CA PHE A 4 -26.21 15.90 -3.95
C PHE A 4 -25.70 14.64 -4.65
N VAL A 5 -24.70 14.80 -5.52
CA VAL A 5 -23.88 13.69 -5.98
C VAL A 5 -22.84 13.50 -4.86
N PRO A 6 -22.91 12.45 -4.03
CA PRO A 6 -21.78 12.15 -3.18
C PRO A 6 -20.59 11.91 -4.12
N GLU A 7 -19.54 12.71 -4.01
CA GLU A 7 -18.27 12.34 -4.62
C GLU A 7 -17.91 10.99 -4.02
N ALA A 8 -17.99 9.94 -4.82
CA ALA A 8 -17.45 8.65 -4.44
C ALA A 8 -15.95 8.89 -4.27
N SER A 9 -15.49 8.99 -3.02
CA SER A 9 -14.08 9.06 -2.68
C SER A 9 -13.39 7.89 -3.35
N SER A 10 -12.75 8.12 -4.50
CA SER A 10 -12.08 7.06 -5.24
C SER A 10 -10.89 6.62 -4.40
N ARG A 11 -10.96 5.40 -3.87
CA ARG A 11 -9.86 4.79 -3.11
C ARG A 11 -8.55 4.96 -3.89
N PRO A 12 -7.49 5.50 -3.27
CA PRO A 12 -6.20 5.69 -3.95
C PRO A 12 -5.61 4.35 -4.39
N GLU A 13 -4.75 4.38 -5.41
CA GLU A 13 -3.92 3.22 -5.79
C GLU A 13 -3.18 2.67 -4.57
N PHE A 14 -3.06 1.34 -4.48
CA PHE A 14 -2.48 0.67 -3.32
C PHE A 14 -1.08 1.22 -2.99
N GLY A 15 -0.21 1.38 -4.00
CA GLY A 15 1.13 1.93 -3.79
C GLY A 15 1.14 3.33 -3.14
N ARG A 16 0.20 4.21 -3.50
CA ARG A 16 0.08 5.55 -2.90
C ARG A 16 -0.44 5.47 -1.48
N TRP A 17 -1.44 4.64 -1.26
CA TRP A 17 -2.02 4.40 0.06
C TRP A 17 -0.98 3.81 1.03
N LEU A 18 -0.19 2.83 0.58
CA LEU A 18 0.84 2.20 1.40
C LEU A 18 1.89 3.23 1.84
N LEU A 19 2.34 4.10 0.93
CA LEU A 19 3.29 5.15 1.28
C LEU A 19 2.75 6.14 2.33
N SER A 20 1.43 6.39 2.39
CA SER A 20 0.87 7.23 3.45
C SER A 20 0.90 6.58 4.84
N GLN A 21 1.10 5.26 4.92
CA GLN A 21 1.17 4.52 6.19
C GLN A 21 2.53 4.62 6.90
N MET A 22 3.51 5.34 6.35
CA MET A 22 4.90 5.42 6.86
C MET A 22 5.05 5.88 8.33
N LYS A 23 4.00 6.47 8.91
CA LYS A 23 4.00 6.96 10.30
C LYS A 23 3.53 5.90 11.30
N ARG A 24 3.08 4.72 10.84
CA ARG A 24 2.71 3.62 11.73
C ARG A 24 3.96 3.01 12.39
N GLU A 25 3.75 2.42 13.55
CA GLU A 25 4.78 1.73 14.35
C GLU A 25 4.68 0.20 14.23
N ASP A 26 3.75 -0.30 13.41
CA ASP A 26 3.53 -1.73 13.14
C ASP A 26 4.20 -2.18 11.84
N ALA A 27 3.99 -3.46 11.49
CA ALA A 27 4.58 -4.09 10.31
C ALA A 27 4.20 -3.38 8.99
N ILE A 28 2.98 -2.86 8.88
CA ILE A 28 2.54 -2.06 7.71
C ILE A 28 3.35 -0.75 7.63
N GLY A 29 3.60 -0.11 8.77
CA GLY A 29 4.48 1.05 8.87
C GLY A 29 5.91 0.77 8.42
N GLU A 30 6.47 -0.36 8.83
CA GLU A 30 7.81 -0.78 8.41
C GLU A 30 7.87 -1.10 6.92
N LEU A 31 6.87 -1.80 6.37
CA LEU A 31 6.73 -2.03 4.93
C LEU A 31 6.65 -0.70 4.15
N ALA A 32 5.87 0.26 4.64
CA ALA A 32 5.75 1.59 4.02
C ALA A 32 7.07 2.38 4.06
N LYS A 33 7.84 2.30 5.15
CA LYS A 33 9.17 2.91 5.27
C LYS A 33 10.17 2.27 4.30
N ALA A 34 10.14 0.94 4.15
CA ALA A 34 10.96 0.23 3.18
C ALA A 34 10.59 0.62 1.74
N ALA A 35 9.30 0.63 1.41
CA ALA A 35 8.76 1.10 0.13
C ALA A 35 9.23 2.52 -0.22
N ARG A 36 9.20 3.44 0.76
CA ARG A 36 9.63 4.83 0.55
C ARG A 36 11.11 4.97 0.17
N ARG A 37 11.95 4.04 0.60
CA ARG A 37 13.40 4.00 0.33
C ARG A 37 13.72 3.29 -0.99
N ASP A 38 12.79 2.54 -1.57
CA ASP A 38 12.97 1.85 -2.84
C ASP A 38 12.67 2.78 -4.04
N PRO A 39 13.67 3.18 -4.84
CA PRO A 39 13.47 4.08 -5.97
C PRO A 39 12.67 3.45 -7.12
N LYS A 40 12.52 2.12 -7.14
CA LYS A 40 11.71 1.40 -8.14
C LYS A 40 10.37 0.93 -7.55
N PHE A 41 9.98 1.44 -6.37
CA PHE A 41 8.70 1.12 -5.78
C PHE A 41 7.55 1.55 -6.72
N PRO A 42 6.56 0.68 -6.97
CA PRO A 42 5.46 0.98 -7.88
C PRO A 42 4.44 1.90 -7.19
N ILE A 43 4.73 3.21 -7.15
CA ILE A 43 3.89 4.22 -6.48
C ILE A 43 2.42 4.19 -6.95
N ASN A 44 2.19 3.97 -8.24
CA ASN A 44 0.84 3.87 -8.82
C ASN A 44 0.43 2.40 -9.10
N GLY A 45 1.10 1.45 -8.45
CA GLY A 45 0.86 0.02 -8.65
C GLY A 45 -0.20 -0.55 -7.72
N ALA A 46 -0.73 -1.70 -8.13
CA ALA A 46 -1.60 -2.53 -7.32
C ALA A 46 -0.78 -3.42 -6.37
N VAL A 47 -1.47 -4.12 -5.46
CA VAL A 47 -0.86 -5.06 -4.50
C VAL A 47 0.09 -6.05 -5.18
N LYS A 48 -0.33 -6.65 -6.31
CA LYS A 48 0.49 -7.59 -7.10
C LYS A 48 1.82 -7.00 -7.60
N ASP A 49 1.87 -5.70 -7.87
CA ASP A 49 3.07 -5.03 -8.36
C ASP A 49 4.06 -4.86 -7.19
N VAL A 50 3.55 -4.53 -6.00
CA VAL A 50 4.33 -4.49 -4.76
C VAL A 50 4.81 -5.90 -4.38
N ALA A 51 3.94 -6.92 -4.43
CA ALA A 51 4.32 -8.32 -4.19
C ALA A 51 5.43 -8.78 -5.13
N SER A 52 5.30 -8.47 -6.43
CA SER A 52 6.32 -8.77 -7.44
C SER A 52 7.63 -8.03 -7.16
N ARG A 53 7.59 -6.82 -6.60
CA ARG A 53 8.78 -6.07 -6.20
C ARG A 53 9.45 -6.69 -4.98
N LEU A 54 8.69 -7.10 -3.96
CA LEU A 54 9.20 -7.80 -2.78
C LEU A 54 9.89 -9.12 -3.16
N ASN A 55 9.25 -9.93 -4.01
CA ASN A 55 9.84 -11.16 -4.54
C ASN A 55 11.17 -10.92 -5.26
N LYS A 56 11.26 -9.85 -6.08
CA LYS A 56 12.50 -9.51 -6.81
C LYS A 56 13.63 -9.02 -5.89
N LEU A 57 13.33 -8.64 -4.67
CA LEU A 57 14.30 -8.17 -3.68
C LEU A 57 14.64 -9.25 -2.66
N ASP A 58 14.08 -10.45 -2.80
CA ASP A 58 14.16 -11.54 -1.81
C ASP A 58 13.81 -11.03 -0.40
N ALA A 59 12.71 -10.28 -0.30
CA ALA A 59 12.27 -9.68 0.95
C ALA A 59 11.95 -10.76 2.00
N ASP A 60 12.12 -10.38 3.27
CA ASP A 60 11.79 -11.24 4.40
C ASP A 60 10.31 -11.68 4.36
N PRO A 61 9.97 -12.94 4.70
CA PRO A 61 8.58 -13.40 4.82
C PRO A 61 7.67 -12.45 5.63
N ASP A 62 8.18 -11.80 6.67
CA ASP A 62 7.41 -10.85 7.48
C ASP A 62 6.93 -9.63 6.65
N MET A 63 7.68 -9.22 5.62
CA MET A 63 7.26 -8.15 4.70
C MET A 63 6.14 -8.60 3.76
N HIS A 64 6.06 -9.89 3.46
CA HIS A 64 4.94 -10.46 2.72
C HIS A 64 3.68 -10.55 3.58
N CYS A 65 3.80 -10.97 4.84
CA CYS A 65 2.70 -10.92 5.80
C CYS A 65 2.16 -9.48 5.97
N ALA A 66 3.06 -8.51 6.11
CA ALA A 66 2.68 -7.09 6.19
C ALA A 66 1.97 -6.58 4.93
N LEU A 67 2.30 -7.13 3.75
CA LEU A 67 1.64 -6.80 2.49
C LEU A 67 0.21 -7.35 2.45
N ASP A 68 0.00 -8.58 2.91
CA ASP A 68 -1.33 -9.21 2.98
C ASP A 68 -2.24 -8.43 3.95
N ASP A 69 -1.73 -8.07 5.13
CA ASP A 69 -2.46 -7.24 6.10
C ASP A 69 -2.77 -5.84 5.53
N ALA A 70 -1.82 -5.22 4.84
CA ALA A 70 -1.99 -3.93 4.18
C ALA A 70 -3.05 -3.99 3.07
N GLU A 71 -3.15 -5.08 2.31
CA GLU A 71 -4.19 -5.26 1.29
C GLU A 71 -5.58 -5.30 1.93
N LEU A 72 -5.75 -6.01 3.05
CA LEU A 72 -7.03 -6.07 3.77
C LEU A 72 -7.48 -4.70 4.27
N GLU A 73 -6.57 -3.94 4.88
CA GLU A 73 -6.87 -2.58 5.35
C GLU A 73 -7.17 -1.62 4.20
N TRP A 74 -6.41 -1.68 3.10
CA TRP A 74 -6.67 -0.88 1.91
C TRP A 74 -8.03 -1.21 1.28
N LEU A 75 -8.40 -2.49 1.24
CA LEU A 75 -9.71 -2.90 0.72
C LEU A 75 -10.88 -2.34 1.54
N ALA A 76 -10.65 -2.01 2.80
CA ALA A 76 -11.62 -1.42 3.73
C ALA A 76 -11.59 0.11 3.82
N TYR A 77 -10.64 0.78 3.16
CA TYR A 77 -10.44 2.24 3.15
C TYR A 77 -11.35 2.95 2.14
#